data_AF-A0A968HAU8-F1
#
_entry.id   AF-A0A968HAU8-F1
#
_cell.length_a   1.000
_cell.length_b   1.000
_cell.length_c   1.000
_cell.angle_alpha   90.00
_cell.angle_beta   90.00
_cell.angle_gamma   90.00
#
_symmetry.space_group_name_H-M   'P 1'
#
loop_
_entity.id
_entity.type
_entity.pdbx_description
1 polymer ?
#
loop_
_entity_poly.entity_id
_entity_poly.type
_entity_poly.pdbx_seq_one_letter_code
_entity_poly.pdbx_strand_id
1 'polypeptide(L)'
;MKNEVLDFHAKFCETSSNPKGLEILCLLKSGERSAGDITRKLGVAKANAEMGDAVMKRMEEMELPTAEELLFMLWKEGVRMLACPLNVPLFGMSKADFVEGVELANPATYYKEVVVAADMNLTF
;
A
#
# COMPACT_ATOMS: atom_id res chain seq x y z
N MET A 1 0.35 21.93 20.28
CA MET A 1 1.65 21.36 19.88
C MET A 1 1.64 19.90 19.41
N LYS A 2 1.09 18.89 20.12
CA LYS A 2 1.10 17.49 19.59
C LYS A 2 0.08 17.25 18.45
N ASN A 3 -1.13 17.82 18.54
CA ASN A 3 -2.15 17.63 17.50
C ASN A 3 -1.88 18.44 16.22
N GLU A 4 -1.30 19.63 16.32
CA GLU A 4 -1.02 20.48 15.15
C GLU A 4 0.00 19.85 14.18
N VAL A 5 0.98 19.11 14.70
CA VAL A 5 1.97 18.40 13.86
C VAL A 5 1.33 17.21 13.15
N LEU A 6 0.41 16.51 13.82
CA LEU A 6 -0.34 15.40 13.21
C LEU A 6 -1.33 15.91 12.16
N ASP A 7 -2.01 17.02 12.42
CA ASP A 7 -2.92 17.66 11.48
C ASP A 7 -2.17 18.21 10.26
N PHE A 8 -0.99 18.80 10.46
CA PHE A 8 -0.12 19.22 9.36
C PHE A 8 0.36 18.03 8.54
N HIS A 9 0.77 16.93 9.19
CA HIS A 9 1.18 15.71 8.51
C HIS A 9 0.04 15.08 7.69
N ALA A 10 -1.17 15.03 8.24
CA ALA A 10 -2.35 14.54 7.53
C ALA A 10 -2.64 15.38 6.28
N LYS A 11 -2.65 16.72 6.41
CA LYS A 11 -2.83 17.64 5.28
C LYS A 11 -1.71 17.53 4.26
N PHE A 12 -0.46 17.38 4.71
CA PHE A 12 0.67 17.18 3.82
C PHE A 12 0.52 15.88 3.02
N CYS A 13 0.21 14.76 3.68
CA CYS A 13 -0.03 13.48 3.03
C CYS A 13 -1.20 13.53 2.03
N GLU A 14 -2.29 14.22 2.37
CA GLU A 14 -3.40 14.47 1.44
C GLU A 14 -2.92 15.26 0.21
N THR A 15 -2.12 16.31 0.40
CA THR A 15 -1.60 17.13 -0.72
C THR A 15 -0.49 16.46 -1.52
N SER A 16 0.30 15.57 -0.92
CA SER A 16 1.40 14.86 -1.57
C SER A 16 0.96 13.56 -2.24
N SER A 17 -0.24 13.07 -1.92
CA SER A 17 -0.80 11.87 -2.56
C SER A 17 -1.16 12.15 -4.00
N ASN A 18 -0.64 11.33 -4.92
CA ASN A 18 -0.99 11.44 -6.33
C ASN A 18 -2.49 11.13 -6.51
N PRO A 19 -3.31 12.05 -7.07
CA PRO A 19 -4.74 11.83 -7.27
C PRO A 19 -5.05 10.54 -8.04
N LYS A 20 -4.21 10.19 -9.02
CA LYS A 20 -4.37 8.98 -9.80
C LYS A 20 -4.05 7.71 -8.99
N GLY A 21 -3.10 7.80 -8.06
CA GLY A 21 -2.83 6.73 -7.10
C GLY A 21 -4.03 6.47 -6.19
N LEU A 22 -4.69 7.53 -5.70
CA LEU A 22 -5.91 7.40 -4.90
C LEU A 22 -7.06 6.77 -5.69
N GLU A 23 -7.25 7.14 -6.96
CA GLU A 23 -8.23 6.51 -7.84
C GLU A 23 -7.98 5.01 -8.03
N ILE A 24 -6.72 4.60 -8.19
CA ILE A 24 -6.33 3.19 -8.28
C ILE A 24 -6.69 2.44 -6.99
N LEU A 25 -6.35 3.01 -5.83
CA LEU A 25 -6.67 2.41 -4.53
C LEU A 25 -8.19 2.26 -4.33
N CYS A 26 -8.98 3.25 -4.74
CA CYS A 26 -10.44 3.16 -4.73
C CYS A 26 -10.97 2.02 -5.62
N LEU A 27 -10.38 1.78 -6.80
CA LEU A 27 -10.76 0.66 -7.66
C LEU A 27 -10.41 -0.71 -7.04
N LEU A 28 -9.29 -0.78 -6.33
CA LEU A 28 -8.80 -2.00 -5.67
C LEU A 28 -9.60 -2.38 -4.41
N LYS A 29 -10.41 -1.46 -3.85
CA LYS A 29 -11.31 -1.77 -2.73
C LYS A 29 -12.28 -2.93 -3.03
N SER A 30 -12.61 -3.14 -4.30
CA SER A 30 -13.52 -4.19 -4.75
C SER A 30 -12.85 -5.55 -5.00
N GLY A 31 -11.58 -5.70 -4.63
CA GLY A 31 -10.76 -6.88 -4.86
C GLY A 31 -9.57 -6.59 -5.78
N GLU A 32 -8.62 -7.54 -5.81
CA GLU A 32 -7.43 -7.47 -6.64
C GLU A 32 -7.76 -7.37 -8.13
N ARG A 33 -6.91 -6.63 -8.87
CA ARG A 33 -7.09 -6.36 -10.30
C ARG A 33 -5.74 -6.32 -10.99
N SER A 34 -5.71 -6.78 -12.24
CA SER A 34 -4.53 -6.60 -13.08
C SER A 34 -4.28 -5.11 -13.36
N ALA A 35 -3.02 -4.74 -13.56
CA ALA A 35 -2.68 -3.39 -13.99
C ALA A 35 -3.32 -3.04 -15.34
N GLY A 36 -3.54 -4.04 -16.22
CA GLY A 36 -4.29 -3.86 -17.47
C GLY A 36 -5.73 -3.42 -17.22
N ASP A 37 -6.44 -4.09 -16.31
CA ASP A 37 -7.83 -3.76 -15.96
C ASP A 37 -7.95 -2.37 -15.32
N ILE A 38 -7.00 -2.01 -14.45
CA ILE A 38 -6.93 -0.69 -13.84
C ILE A 38 -6.76 0.38 -14.92
N THR A 39 -5.81 0.20 -15.84
CA THR A 39 -5.58 1.17 -16.92
C THR A 39 -6.78 1.33 -17.85
N ARG A 40 -7.47 0.23 -18.16
CA ARG A 40 -8.70 0.23 -18.96
C ARG A 40 -9.82 1.00 -18.28
N LYS A 41 -10.01 0.81 -16.96
CA LYS A 41 -11.03 1.51 -16.19
C LYS A 41 -10.73 2.98 -15.97
N LEU A 42 -9.46 3.34 -15.77
CA LEU A 42 -9.05 4.71 -15.49
C LEU A 42 -8.75 5.53 -16.76
N GLY A 43 -8.82 4.92 -17.94
CA GLY A 43 -8.51 5.57 -19.22
C GLY A 43 -7.05 6.02 -19.33
N VAL A 44 -6.13 5.35 -18.61
CA VAL A 44 -4.70 5.71 -18.61
C VAL A 44 -3.96 4.82 -19.59
N ALA A 45 -3.12 5.41 -20.43
CA ALA A 45 -2.22 4.62 -21.28
C ALA A 45 -1.19 3.90 -20.38
N LYS A 46 -1.23 2.56 -20.34
CA LYS A 46 -0.17 1.77 -19.70
C LYS A 46 1.04 1.78 -20.63
N ALA A 47 2.17 2.31 -20.18
CA ALA A 47 3.44 1.94 -20.80
C ALA A 47 3.62 0.42 -20.57
N ASN A 48 3.66 -0.35 -21.65
CA ASN A 48 4.05 -1.76 -21.66
C ASN A 48 3.05 -2.72 -20.95
N ALA A 49 1.75 -2.60 -21.24
CA ALA A 49 0.74 -3.53 -20.71
C ALA A 49 1.09 -5.00 -20.93
N GLU A 50 1.46 -5.34 -22.17
CA GLU A 50 1.82 -6.68 -22.62
C GLU A 50 3.04 -7.24 -21.87
N MET A 51 4.00 -6.38 -21.51
CA MET A 51 5.16 -6.78 -20.71
C MET A 51 4.75 -7.19 -19.30
N GLY A 52 3.82 -6.45 -18.68
CA GLY A 52 3.31 -6.80 -17.36
C GLY A 52 2.62 -8.17 -17.36
N ASP A 53 1.80 -8.44 -18.37
CA ASP A 53 1.08 -9.71 -18.47
C ASP A 53 2.04 -10.88 -18.75
N ALA A 54 3.08 -10.65 -19.58
CA ALA A 54 4.14 -11.62 -19.82
C ALA A 54 4.95 -11.95 -18.54
N VAL A 55 5.26 -10.95 -17.72
CA VAL A 55 5.91 -11.14 -16.42
C VAL A 55 5.04 -11.98 -15.50
N MET A 56 3.75 -11.62 -15.34
CA MET A 56 2.84 -12.36 -14.47
C MET A 56 2.70 -13.83 -14.91
N LYS A 57 2.55 -14.08 -16.21
CA LYS A 57 2.51 -15.44 -16.76
C LYS A 57 3.80 -16.21 -16.45
N ARG A 58 4.97 -15.57 -16.61
CA ARG A 58 6.25 -16.21 -16.32
C ARG A 58 6.41 -16.52 -14.83
N MET A 59 5.92 -15.66 -13.94
CA MET A 59 5.91 -15.92 -12.50
C MET A 59 5.04 -17.13 -12.14
N GLU A 60 3.88 -17.27 -12.78
CA GLU A 60 2.99 -18.43 -12.61
C GLU A 60 3.63 -19.73 -13.14
N GLU A 61 4.25 -19.71 -14.32
CA GLU A 61 5.00 -20.85 -14.87
C GLU A 61 6.18 -21.29 -14.00
N MET A 62 6.71 -20.38 -13.18
CA MET A 62 7.78 -20.64 -12.22
C MET A 62 7.26 -21.02 -10.83
N GLU A 63 5.94 -21.12 -10.66
CA GLU A 63 5.28 -21.42 -9.39
C GLU A 63 5.75 -20.50 -8.26
N LEU A 64 5.95 -19.22 -8.58
CA LEU A 64 6.34 -18.23 -7.57
C LEU A 64 5.16 -17.88 -6.68
N PRO A 65 5.40 -17.62 -5.37
CA PRO A 65 4.36 -17.22 -4.45
C PRO A 65 3.73 -15.89 -4.87
N THR A 66 2.43 -15.79 -4.63
CA THR A 66 1.65 -14.56 -4.78
C THR A 66 2.11 -13.48 -3.79
N ALA A 67 1.72 -12.23 -4.05
CA ALA A 67 2.03 -11.13 -3.14
C ALA A 67 1.44 -11.34 -1.73
N GLU A 68 0.23 -11.90 -1.64
CA GLU A 68 -0.42 -12.23 -0.36
C GLU A 68 0.36 -13.31 0.41
N GLU A 69 0.80 -14.37 -0.26
CA GLU A 69 1.62 -15.43 0.35
C GLU A 69 2.98 -14.90 0.80
N LEU A 70 3.61 -14.04 -0.01
CA LEU A 70 4.87 -13.37 0.36
C LEU A 70 4.68 -12.50 1.62
N LEU A 71 3.57 -11.77 1.71
CA LEU A 71 3.26 -10.93 2.86
C LEU A 71 3.00 -11.76 4.12
N PHE A 72 2.30 -12.89 3.99
CA PHE A 72 2.09 -13.83 5.08
C PHE A 72 3.41 -14.45 5.57
N MET A 73 4.28 -14.91 4.66
CA MET A 73 5.60 -15.43 5.03
C MET A 73 6.44 -14.38 5.75
N LEU A 74 6.48 -13.15 5.21
CA LEU A 74 7.18 -12.03 5.80
C LEU A 74 6.70 -11.71 7.23
N TRP A 75 5.39 -11.77 7.45
CA TRP A 75 4.82 -11.63 8.79
C TRP A 75 5.26 -12.75 9.73
N LYS A 76 5.25 -14.02 9.26
CA LYS A 76 5.70 -15.16 10.08
C LYS A 76 7.19 -15.11 10.42
N GLU A 77 8.02 -14.46 9.59
CA GLU A 77 9.43 -14.17 9.87
C GLU A 77 9.63 -13.03 10.90
N GLY A 78 8.55 -12.46 11.45
CA GLY A 78 8.59 -11.50 12.54
C GLY A 78 8.62 -10.02 12.10
N VAL A 79 8.33 -9.74 10.82
CA VAL A 79 8.22 -8.35 10.36
C VAL A 79 6.96 -7.70 10.94
N ARG A 80 7.11 -6.46 11.43
CA ARG A 80 5.98 -5.62 11.83
C ARG A 80 5.40 -4.90 10.63
N MET A 81 4.16 -5.23 10.29
CA MET A 81 3.40 -4.58 9.24
C MET A 81 2.54 -3.48 9.83
N LEU A 82 2.77 -2.24 9.40
CA LEU A 82 2.08 -1.07 9.92
C LEU A 82 1.19 -0.43 8.85
N ALA A 83 -0.09 -0.24 9.17
CA ALA A 83 -1.04 0.50 8.35
C ALA A 83 -1.15 1.95 8.83
N CYS A 84 -1.23 2.88 7.87
CA CYS A 84 -1.42 4.30 8.16
C CYS A 84 -2.84 4.53 8.72
N PRO A 85 -2.99 5.09 9.93
CA PRO A 85 -4.30 5.30 10.56
C PRO A 85 -5.16 6.33 9.80
N LEU A 86 -4.56 7.24 9.03
CA LEU A 86 -5.28 8.22 8.23
C LEU A 86 -5.92 7.59 6.98
N ASN A 87 -5.32 6.52 6.44
CA ASN A 87 -5.85 5.83 5.28
C ASN A 87 -7.10 5.01 5.62
N VAL A 88 -7.24 4.54 6.85
CA VAL A 88 -8.39 3.74 7.31
C VAL A 88 -9.71 4.47 7.06
N PRO A 89 -9.96 5.69 7.61
CA PRO A 89 -11.19 6.42 7.33
C PRO A 89 -11.24 6.93 5.89
N LEU A 90 -10.10 7.31 5.29
CA LEU A 90 -10.04 7.84 3.93
C LEU A 90 -10.60 6.83 2.90
N PHE A 91 -10.27 5.55 3.05
CA PHE A 91 -10.77 4.48 2.18
C PHE A 91 -12.04 3.81 2.69
N GLY A 92 -12.60 4.27 3.82
CA GLY A 92 -13.77 3.66 4.46
C GLY A 92 -13.53 2.18 4.78
N MET A 93 -12.37 1.89 5.36
CA MET A 93 -11.95 0.57 5.83
C MET A 93 -12.13 0.46 7.34
N SER A 94 -12.08 -0.76 7.83
CA SER A 94 -12.14 -1.15 9.22
C SER A 94 -10.99 -2.10 9.53
N LYS A 95 -10.76 -2.40 10.82
CA LYS A 95 -9.73 -3.36 11.22
C LYS A 95 -9.96 -4.76 10.61
N ALA A 96 -11.21 -5.12 10.31
CA ALA A 96 -11.56 -6.42 9.73
C ALA A 96 -11.15 -6.56 8.25
N ASP A 97 -10.86 -5.44 7.57
CA ASP A 97 -10.46 -5.44 6.16
C ASP A 97 -8.95 -5.66 5.99
N PHE A 98 -8.19 -5.71 7.07
CA PHE A 98 -6.74 -5.93 7.03
C PHE A 98 -6.40 -7.42 7.06
N VAL A 99 -5.35 -7.78 6.32
CA VAL A 99 -4.71 -9.09 6.44
C VAL A 99 -4.15 -9.31 7.84
N GLU A 100 -3.98 -10.59 8.20
CA GLU A 100 -3.48 -10.98 9.52
C GLU A 100 -2.09 -10.37 9.79
N GLY A 101 -1.87 -9.91 11.03
CA GLY A 101 -0.57 -9.37 11.46
C GLY A 101 -0.37 -7.87 11.22
N VAL A 102 -1.33 -7.17 10.60
CA VAL A 102 -1.27 -5.71 10.41
C VAL A 102 -1.73 -4.96 11.66
N GLU A 103 -0.92 -3.98 12.08
CA GLU A 103 -1.22 -3.07 13.18
C GLU A 103 -1.34 -1.62 12.68
N LEU A 104 -2.10 -0.77 13.39
CA LEU A 104 -2.13 0.65 13.05
C LEU A 104 -0.88 1.35 13.58
N ALA A 105 -0.19 2.08 12.71
CA ALA A 105 0.94 2.91 13.10
C ALA A 105 0.50 3.99 14.09
N ASN A 106 1.33 4.27 15.09
CA ASN A 106 1.15 5.46 15.92
C ASN A 106 1.71 6.68 15.17
N PRO A 107 0.86 7.62 14.72
CA PRO A 107 1.32 8.72 13.88
C PRO A 107 2.21 9.70 14.67
N ALA A 108 2.12 9.72 16.00
CA ALA A 108 2.96 10.55 16.86
C ALA A 108 4.39 10.01 17.00
N THR A 109 4.62 8.72 16.75
CA THR A 109 5.93 8.10 16.94
C THR A 109 6.52 7.47 15.68
N TYR A 110 5.71 7.15 14.67
CA TYR A 110 6.13 6.48 13.43
C TYR A 110 7.39 7.09 12.81
N TYR A 111 7.42 8.41 12.58
CA TYR A 111 8.58 9.04 11.98
C TYR A 111 9.83 8.97 12.86
N LYS A 112 9.68 9.20 14.16
CA LYS A 112 10.82 9.26 15.08
C LYS A 112 11.38 7.87 15.37
N GLU A 113 10.51 6.91 15.66
CA GLU A 113 10.87 5.59 16.17
C GLU A 113 11.02 4.54 15.07
N VAL A 114 10.46 4.78 13.89
CA VAL A 114 10.56 3.84 12.75
C VAL A 114 11.39 4.45 11.63
N VAL A 115 10.93 5.54 11.00
CA VAL A 115 11.56 6.08 9.78
C VAL A 115 12.96 6.63 10.06
N VAL A 116 13.12 7.51 11.05
CA VAL A 116 14.40 8.14 11.38
C VAL A 116 15.36 7.16 12.06
N ALA A 117 14.83 6.18 12.80
CA ALA A 117 15.65 5.18 13.48
C ALA A 117 16.15 4.06 12.55
N ALA A 118 15.52 3.87 11.38
CA ALA A 118 15.93 2.85 10.42
C ALA A 118 17.26 3.21 9.75
N ASP A 119 18.18 2.25 9.67
CA ASP A 119 19.44 2.39 8.94
C ASP A 119 19.22 2.60 7.43
N MET A 120 18.08 2.12 6.91
CA MET A 120 17.68 2.25 5.52
C MET A 120 16.17 2.41 5.40
N ASN A 121 15.74 3.34 4.55
CA ASN A 121 14.35 3.53 4.16
C ASN A 121 14.19 3.24 2.67
N LEU A 122 13.26 2.36 2.31
CA LEU A 122 12.90 2.05 0.92
C LEU A 122 11.46 2.51 0.67
N THR A 123 11.23 3.10 -0.49
CA THR A 123 9.90 3.57 -0.93
C THR A 123 9.59 2.98 -2.31
N PHE A 124 8.39 2.41 -2.45
CA PHE A 124 7.93 1.71 -3.67
C PHE A 124 6.63 2.33 -4.18
#